data_AF-L7F7N0-F1
#
_entry.id   AF-L7F7N0-F1
#
_cell.length_a   1.000
_cell.length_b   1.000
_cell.length_c   1.000
_cell.angle_alpha   90.00
_cell.angle_beta   90.00
_cell.angle_gamma   90.00
#
_symmetry.space_group_name_H-M   'P 1'
#
loop_
_entity.id
_entity.type
_entity.pdbx_description
1 polymer ?
#
loop_
_entity_poly.entity_id
_entity_poly.type
_entity_poly.pdbx_seq_one_letter_code
_entity_poly.pdbx_strand_id
1 'polypeptide(L)'
;MHPAVVGRLTAAVHTYVLNGRRLGGRSCFSLLRGSAGRVRWSRPGGGEEMTRVFSGIKPTGHLTLGNYLGAMRRWAAVDQHRADSLFCVVDLHALTVDHDPARVRRLSRQAATLLLASGLDPELCTVFVQSHVDEHTRLSYVLECVASDGEMRRMIQYREKAARERARGGSVRLSLLTYPVLMAADILAYGADEVPVGDDQTQHVELTRDLAVRFNQRYGHTFVVPRATHPAVGARVMNLQEPTSKMGKSEDVGPGIVYLLDEPEVVRKKVMRAVTDSGRDVEYDPEGRPGVANLLEILAACTGGEPAELSGAYESYGDLKRDTAEAVVEVLRPVQGRHRELCADPGFVEGVLREGAERARAMARPTVDAACRAIGLLPAASESRAEAVVDTAR
;
A
#
# COMPACT_ATOMS: atom_id res chain seq x y z
N MET A 1 -24.38 14.95 -14.87
CA MET A 1 -24.56 14.34 -13.55
C MET A 1 -26.01 14.45 -13.13
N HIS A 2 -26.63 13.29 -12.96
CA HIS A 2 -27.95 13.10 -12.39
C HIS A 2 -28.04 13.77 -11.00
N PRO A 3 -29.15 14.44 -10.64
CA PRO A 3 -29.25 15.21 -9.38
C PRO A 3 -28.92 14.40 -8.11
N ALA A 4 -29.28 13.11 -8.09
CA ALA A 4 -28.96 12.21 -6.99
C ALA A 4 -27.44 11.98 -6.78
N VAL A 5 -26.65 12.14 -7.85
CA VAL A 5 -25.19 11.97 -7.86
C VAL A 5 -24.49 13.26 -7.43
N VAL A 6 -24.98 14.41 -7.91
CA VAL A 6 -24.38 15.74 -7.62
C VAL A 6 -24.37 16.04 -6.11
N GLY A 7 -25.49 15.79 -5.43
CA GLY A 7 -25.59 16.02 -3.98
C GLY A 7 -24.61 15.17 -3.17
N ARG A 8 -24.45 13.89 -3.55
CA ARG A 8 -23.57 12.94 -2.87
C ARG A 8 -22.09 13.22 -3.13
N LEU A 9 -21.73 13.54 -4.38
CA LEU A 9 -20.37 13.88 -4.77
C LEU A 9 -19.86 15.13 -4.05
N THR A 10 -20.71 16.15 -3.88
CA THR A 10 -20.33 17.39 -3.20
C THR A 10 -19.93 17.11 -1.74
N ALA A 11 -20.64 16.23 -1.04
CA ALA A 11 -20.29 15.81 0.32
C ALA A 11 -18.98 14.99 0.37
N ALA A 12 -18.80 14.07 -0.57
CA ALA A 12 -17.59 13.25 -0.67
C ALA A 12 -16.32 14.09 -0.93
N VAL A 13 -16.40 15.06 -1.86
CA VAL A 13 -15.28 15.97 -2.18
C VAL A 13 -15.01 16.96 -1.05
N HIS A 14 -16.05 17.46 -0.36
CA HIS A 14 -15.87 18.41 0.74
C HIS A 14 -15.15 17.79 1.94
N THR A 15 -15.40 16.51 2.23
CA THR A 15 -14.69 15.75 3.26
C THR A 15 -13.19 15.64 2.94
N TYR A 16 -12.85 15.47 1.66
CA TYR A 16 -11.48 15.40 1.18
C TYR A 16 -10.73 16.74 1.34
N VAL A 17 -11.36 17.85 0.94
CA VAL A 17 -10.75 19.19 1.00
C VAL A 17 -10.53 19.64 2.46
N LEU A 18 -11.43 19.29 3.38
CA LEU A 18 -11.27 19.64 4.80
C LEU A 18 -10.11 18.91 5.47
N ASN A 19 -9.85 17.64 5.11
CA ASN A 19 -8.70 16.89 5.62
C ASN A 19 -7.38 17.37 5.00
N GLY A 20 -7.37 17.73 3.70
CA GLY A 20 -6.16 18.22 3.02
C GLY A 20 -5.71 19.65 3.39
N ARG A 21 -6.58 20.47 4.00
CA ARG A 21 -6.28 21.87 4.36
C ARG A 21 -5.49 22.07 5.65
N ARG A 22 -5.19 21.01 6.42
CA ARG A 22 -4.44 21.14 7.70
C ARG A 22 -2.92 21.28 7.54
N LEU A 23 -2.36 21.20 6.34
CA LEU A 23 -0.91 21.35 6.08
C LEU A 23 -0.44 22.81 5.92
N GLY A 24 -1.16 23.77 6.51
CA GLY A 24 -0.90 25.20 6.38
C GLY A 24 -0.56 25.88 7.70
N GLY A 25 0.55 25.48 8.34
CA GLY A 25 1.07 26.12 9.55
C GLY A 25 2.58 26.36 9.46
N ARG A 26 2.99 27.62 9.29
CA ARG A 26 4.41 28.03 9.36
C ARG A 26 4.90 28.01 10.81
N SER A 27 6.10 27.43 10.98
CA SER A 27 7.17 27.79 11.93
C SER A 27 6.94 27.57 13.44
N CYS A 28 7.74 26.67 14.03
CA CYS A 28 8.83 27.05 14.94
C CYS A 28 9.63 25.81 15.40
N PHE A 29 10.71 25.45 14.70
CA PHE A 29 11.75 24.61 15.28
C PHE A 29 12.77 25.51 15.97
N SER A 30 12.60 25.74 17.28
CA SER A 30 13.69 26.21 18.12
C SER A 30 14.63 25.04 18.37
N LEU A 31 15.81 25.07 17.74
CA LEU A 31 16.94 24.20 18.09
C LEU A 31 17.42 24.54 19.50
N LEU A 32 16.92 23.83 20.52
CA LEU A 32 17.62 23.73 21.80
C LEU A 32 18.60 22.56 21.72
N ARG A 33 19.86 22.89 21.41
CA ARG A 33 20.99 22.01 21.71
C ARG A 33 21.13 21.91 23.22
N GLY A 34 20.75 20.75 23.77
CA GLY A 34 20.99 20.36 25.16
C GLY A 34 21.64 18.98 25.20
N SER A 35 22.68 18.88 26.02
CA SER A 35 23.61 17.76 26.22
C SER A 35 23.00 16.36 26.33
N ALA A 36 23.69 15.39 25.72
CA ALA A 36 23.71 13.95 26.01
C ALA A 36 22.63 13.44 26.99
N GLY A 37 21.50 13.01 26.44
CA GLY A 37 20.46 12.29 27.17
C GLY A 37 19.74 11.36 26.21
N ARG A 38 19.62 10.08 26.56
CA ARG A 38 18.81 9.08 25.85
C ARG A 38 17.43 9.68 25.54
N VAL A 39 17.12 9.89 24.27
CA VAL A 39 15.75 10.19 23.85
C VAL A 39 14.96 8.90 24.00
N ARG A 40 14.35 8.72 25.17
CA ARG A 40 13.35 7.68 25.38
C ARG A 40 12.06 8.19 24.78
N TRP A 41 11.76 7.74 23.57
CA TRP A 41 10.43 7.89 22.99
C TRP A 41 9.46 7.03 23.80
N SER A 42 8.87 7.64 24.82
CA SER A 42 7.66 7.10 25.46
C SER A 42 6.49 7.47 24.57
N ARG A 43 5.65 6.49 24.21
CA ARG A 43 4.35 6.73 23.57
C ARG A 43 3.62 7.86 24.33
N PRO A 44 3.16 8.93 23.67
CA PRO A 44 2.31 9.91 24.34
C PRO A 44 0.94 9.25 24.59
N GLY A 45 0.61 9.05 25.86
CA GLY A 45 -0.66 8.48 26.30
C GLY A 45 -0.51 7.10 26.96
N GLY A 46 -0.89 6.99 28.22
CA GLY A 46 -0.99 5.71 28.91
C GLY A 46 -2.18 4.88 28.45
N GLY A 47 -2.04 3.56 28.47
CA GLY A 47 -3.17 2.65 28.72
C GLY A 47 -3.50 1.61 27.66
N GLU A 48 -3.39 1.91 26.36
CA GLU A 48 -3.72 0.96 25.30
C GLU A 48 -2.64 0.98 24.20
N GLU A 49 -2.07 -0.18 23.87
CA GLU A 49 -1.17 -0.28 22.72
C GLU A 49 -1.99 -0.06 21.44
N MET A 50 -1.74 1.05 20.75
CA MET A 50 -2.34 1.27 19.43
C MET A 50 -1.89 0.15 18.48
N THR A 51 -2.85 -0.48 17.81
CA THR A 51 -2.63 -1.48 16.76
C THR A 51 -1.67 -0.94 15.70
N ARG A 52 -0.69 -1.75 15.31
CA ARG A 52 0.25 -1.41 14.24
C ARG A 52 -0.16 -2.05 12.92
N VAL A 53 -0.22 -1.22 11.89
CA VAL A 53 -0.65 -1.63 10.55
C VAL A 53 0.51 -1.45 9.58
N PHE A 54 0.84 -2.48 8.81
CA PHE A 54 1.82 -2.39 7.72
C PHE A 54 1.16 -2.59 6.36
N SER A 55 1.40 -1.67 5.43
CA SER A 55 0.91 -1.73 4.06
C SER A 55 2.01 -1.41 3.05
N GLY A 56 2.18 -2.25 2.04
CA GLY A 56 3.17 -2.10 0.98
C GLY A 56 2.56 -1.81 -0.38
N ILE A 57 3.18 -0.93 -1.17
CA ILE A 57 2.79 -0.66 -2.57
C ILE A 57 3.96 -0.85 -3.54
N LYS A 58 3.76 -1.70 -4.55
CA LYS A 58 4.80 -2.07 -5.50
C LYS A 58 4.93 -1.05 -6.64
N PRO A 59 6.13 -0.46 -6.88
CA PRO A 59 6.32 0.55 -7.93
C PRO A 59 6.64 -0.06 -9.31
N THR A 60 5.86 -1.05 -9.78
CA THR A 60 6.08 -1.69 -11.11
C THR A 60 5.26 -1.08 -12.25
N GLY A 61 4.17 -0.38 -11.91
CA GLY A 61 3.31 0.32 -12.87
C GLY A 61 2.84 1.65 -12.30
N HIS A 62 2.11 2.41 -13.13
CA HIS A 62 1.40 3.58 -12.64
C HIS A 62 0.24 3.12 -11.75
N LEU A 63 0.03 3.82 -10.63
CA LEU A 63 -1.09 3.53 -9.74
C LEU A 63 -2.41 3.77 -10.47
N THR A 64 -3.36 2.87 -10.23
CA THR A 64 -4.65 2.83 -10.89
C THR A 64 -5.77 3.33 -9.97
N LEU A 65 -6.94 3.62 -10.54
CA LEU A 65 -8.15 3.92 -9.79
C LEU A 65 -8.48 2.81 -8.78
N GLY A 66 -8.21 1.55 -9.12
CA GLY A 66 -8.40 0.41 -8.21
C GLY A 66 -7.48 0.46 -6.99
N ASN A 67 -6.23 0.93 -7.13
CA ASN A 67 -5.35 1.12 -5.97
C ASN A 67 -5.88 2.22 -5.03
N TYR A 68 -6.39 3.31 -5.61
CA TYR A 68 -6.90 4.44 -4.83
C TYR A 68 -8.20 4.12 -4.10
N LEU A 69 -9.22 3.64 -4.82
CA LEU A 69 -10.53 3.32 -4.25
C LEU A 69 -10.50 2.08 -3.36
N GLY A 70 -9.63 1.11 -3.67
CA GLY A 70 -9.52 -0.13 -2.91
C GLY A 70 -8.69 -0.01 -1.62
N ALA A 71 -7.74 0.95 -1.55
CA ALA A 71 -6.83 1.04 -0.41
C ALA A 71 -6.45 2.48 -0.04
N MET A 72 -5.78 3.23 -0.94
CA MET A 72 -5.11 4.49 -0.56
C MET A 72 -6.04 5.53 0.05
N ARG A 73 -7.28 5.63 -0.47
CA ARG A 73 -8.27 6.56 0.08
C ARG A 73 -8.63 6.22 1.53
N ARG A 74 -8.76 4.93 1.86
CA ARG A 74 -9.03 4.48 3.23
C ARG A 74 -7.82 4.69 4.13
N TRP A 75 -6.61 4.47 3.62
CA TRP A 75 -5.39 4.77 4.35
C TRP A 75 -5.36 6.22 4.83
N ALA A 76 -5.64 7.16 3.91
CA ALA A 76 -5.70 8.59 4.21
C ALA A 76 -6.91 8.98 5.08
N ALA A 77 -8.08 8.37 4.89
CA ALA A 77 -9.28 8.80 5.62
C ALA A 77 -9.45 8.17 7.00
N VAL A 78 -8.88 6.97 7.22
CA VAL A 78 -9.20 6.13 8.39
C VAL A 78 -7.94 5.55 9.03
N ASP A 79 -7.15 4.78 8.28
CA ASP A 79 -6.14 3.93 8.91
C ASP A 79 -5.02 4.75 9.59
N GLN A 80 -4.58 5.85 8.96
CA GLN A 80 -3.58 6.74 9.57
C GLN A 80 -4.01 7.41 10.89
N HIS A 81 -5.31 7.42 11.20
CA HIS A 81 -5.85 8.00 12.43
C HIS A 81 -6.17 6.96 13.51
N ARG A 82 -6.46 5.70 13.12
CA ARG A 82 -6.86 4.65 14.05
C ARG A 82 -5.68 3.83 14.60
N ALA A 83 -4.58 3.81 13.87
CA ALA A 83 -3.50 2.85 14.07
C ALA A 83 -2.14 3.50 13.82
N ASP A 84 -1.10 2.95 14.45
CA ASP A 84 0.28 3.25 14.11
C ASP A 84 0.60 2.64 12.73
N SER A 85 0.46 3.46 11.69
CA SER A 85 0.42 3.00 10.31
C SER A 85 1.74 3.24 9.58
N LEU A 86 2.22 2.18 8.92
CA LEU A 86 3.41 2.19 8.07
C LEU A 86 3.02 1.94 6.61
N PHE A 87 3.36 2.88 5.74
CA PHE A 87 3.13 2.81 4.30
C PHE A 87 4.46 2.77 3.56
N CYS A 88 4.77 1.61 2.98
CA CYS A 88 6.06 1.33 2.37
C CYS A 88 5.95 1.25 0.85
N VAL A 89 6.77 2.03 0.13
CA VAL A 89 7.01 1.82 -1.30
C VAL A 89 8.01 0.68 -1.44
N VAL A 90 7.53 -0.50 -1.85
CA VAL A 90 8.30 -1.74 -1.87
C VAL A 90 9.09 -1.92 -3.17
N ASP A 91 10.13 -1.10 -3.33
CA ASP A 91 10.97 -1.06 -4.52
C ASP A 91 11.89 -2.28 -4.67
N LEU A 92 12.32 -2.95 -3.60
CA LEU A 92 13.07 -4.21 -3.70
C LEU A 92 12.20 -5.33 -4.29
N HIS A 93 10.91 -5.38 -3.94
CA HIS A 93 9.96 -6.30 -4.55
C HIS A 93 9.78 -6.05 -6.05
N ALA A 94 10.01 -4.83 -6.54
CA ALA A 94 9.97 -4.52 -7.98
C ALA A 94 11.10 -5.23 -8.77
N LEU A 95 12.19 -5.61 -8.11
CA LEU A 95 13.36 -6.23 -8.74
C LEU A 95 13.21 -7.74 -8.98
N THR A 96 12.13 -8.34 -8.47
CA THR A 96 11.82 -9.79 -8.61
C THR A 96 11.55 -10.23 -10.05
N VAL A 97 11.32 -9.28 -10.95
CA VAL A 97 11.09 -9.47 -12.39
C VAL A 97 11.98 -8.52 -13.20
N ASP A 98 12.11 -8.79 -14.50
CA ASP A 98 12.81 -7.91 -15.43
C ASP A 98 12.32 -6.46 -15.31
N HIS A 99 13.26 -5.52 -15.23
CA HIS A 99 12.94 -4.12 -14.96
C HIS A 99 13.95 -3.18 -15.60
N ASP A 100 13.47 -1.98 -15.93
CA ASP A 100 14.30 -0.83 -16.28
C ASP A 100 14.64 -0.03 -15.01
N PRO A 101 15.93 0.14 -14.66
CA PRO A 101 16.34 0.93 -13.48
C PRO A 101 15.78 2.36 -13.47
N ALA A 102 15.72 3.02 -14.63
CA ALA A 102 15.17 4.38 -14.71
C ALA A 102 13.66 4.39 -14.42
N ARG A 103 12.94 3.36 -14.89
CA ARG A 103 11.52 3.15 -14.59
C ARG A 103 11.28 2.87 -13.11
N VAL A 104 12.03 1.99 -12.46
CA VAL A 104 11.86 1.70 -11.02
C VAL A 104 12.05 2.97 -10.18
N ARG A 105 13.10 3.75 -10.46
CA ARG A 105 13.35 5.02 -9.75
C ARG A 105 12.19 6.01 -9.93
N ARG A 106 11.74 6.19 -11.18
CA ARG A 106 10.63 7.12 -11.50
C ARG A 106 9.33 6.68 -10.84
N LEU A 107 8.98 5.40 -10.91
CA LEU A 107 7.74 4.87 -10.35
C LEU A 107 7.76 4.85 -8.82
N SER A 108 8.91 4.63 -8.19
CA SER A 108 9.04 4.70 -6.73
C SER A 108 8.77 6.11 -6.22
N ARG A 109 9.36 7.12 -6.87
CA ARG A 109 9.10 8.53 -6.57
C ARG A 109 7.64 8.92 -6.85
N GLN A 110 7.08 8.47 -7.98
CA GLN A 110 5.69 8.72 -8.32
C GLN A 110 4.74 8.10 -7.29
N ALA A 111 4.98 6.85 -6.87
CA ALA A 111 4.18 6.16 -5.86
C ALA A 111 4.23 6.89 -4.52
N ALA A 112 5.42 7.26 -4.03
CA ALA A 112 5.58 8.06 -2.82
C ALA A 112 4.83 9.41 -2.90
N THR A 113 4.96 10.11 -4.02
CA THR A 113 4.29 11.39 -4.23
C THR A 113 2.76 11.23 -4.26
N LEU A 114 2.25 10.17 -4.89
CA LEU A 114 0.82 9.85 -4.93
C LEU A 114 0.26 9.42 -3.57
N LEU A 115 1.05 8.71 -2.76
CA LEU A 115 0.69 8.39 -1.37
C LEU A 115 0.45 9.68 -0.57
N LEU A 116 1.37 10.63 -0.63
CA LEU A 116 1.21 11.94 0.02
C LEU A 116 0.05 12.75 -0.60
N ALA A 117 -0.04 12.76 -1.93
CA ALA A 117 -1.09 13.46 -2.65
C ALA A 117 -2.49 12.90 -2.38
N SER A 118 -2.59 11.63 -1.97
CA SER A 118 -3.86 11.01 -1.58
C SER A 118 -4.39 11.49 -0.23
N GLY A 119 -3.56 12.16 0.58
CA GLY A 119 -3.93 12.71 1.89
C GLY A 119 -3.22 12.06 3.07
N LEU A 120 -2.21 11.21 2.84
CA LEU A 120 -1.37 10.70 3.93
C LEU A 120 -0.55 11.84 4.53
N ASP A 121 -0.62 11.96 5.86
CA ASP A 121 0.09 12.94 6.65
C ASP A 121 1.32 12.27 7.31
N PRO A 122 2.56 12.66 6.94
CA PRO A 122 3.77 12.14 7.54
C PRO A 122 3.90 12.40 9.05
N GLU A 123 3.12 13.31 9.63
CA GLU A 123 3.08 13.51 11.07
C GLU A 123 2.24 12.44 11.79
N LEU A 124 1.29 11.82 11.08
CA LEU A 124 0.37 10.81 11.63
C LEU A 124 0.80 9.37 11.30
N CYS A 125 1.51 9.18 10.19
CA CYS A 125 1.96 7.87 9.75
C CYS A 125 3.42 7.89 9.27
N THR A 126 4.00 6.70 9.09
CA THR A 126 5.36 6.55 8.54
C THR A 126 5.28 6.17 7.07
N VAL A 127 5.68 7.09 6.19
CA VAL A 127 5.79 6.85 4.73
C VAL A 127 7.25 6.75 4.35
N PHE A 128 7.67 5.65 3.74
CA PHE A 128 9.07 5.41 3.40
C PHE A 128 9.26 4.50 2.18
N VAL A 129 10.50 4.41 1.69
CA VAL A 129 10.90 3.50 0.61
C VAL A 129 11.65 2.32 1.21
N GLN A 130 11.30 1.10 0.81
CA GLN A 130 11.83 -0.14 1.37
C GLN A 130 13.37 -0.19 1.32
N SER A 131 13.97 0.11 0.17
CA SER A 131 15.43 0.12 0.00
C SER A 131 16.17 1.14 0.85
N HIS A 132 15.48 2.10 1.47
CA HIS A 132 16.12 3.04 2.39
C HIS A 132 16.32 2.45 3.79
N VAL A 133 15.79 1.26 4.09
CA VAL A 133 15.82 0.66 5.43
C VAL A 133 16.49 -0.72 5.33
N ASP A 134 17.77 -0.80 5.71
CA ASP A 134 18.60 -2.00 5.56
C ASP A 134 18.10 -3.19 6.39
N GLU A 135 17.31 -2.92 7.43
CA GLU A 135 16.69 -3.93 8.29
C GLU A 135 15.83 -4.93 7.51
N HIS A 136 15.20 -4.51 6.40
CA HIS A 136 14.41 -5.39 5.54
C HIS A 136 15.25 -6.51 4.94
N THR A 137 16.40 -6.19 4.36
CA THR A 137 17.26 -7.17 3.70
C THR A 137 17.99 -8.04 4.72
N ARG A 138 18.44 -7.44 5.84
CA ARG A 138 19.05 -8.16 6.96
C ARG A 138 18.10 -9.22 7.53
N LEU A 139 16.86 -8.83 7.82
CA LEU A 139 15.86 -9.75 8.37
C LEU A 139 15.41 -10.77 7.33
N SER A 140 15.28 -10.39 6.05
CA SER A 140 14.94 -11.33 4.97
C SER A 140 15.91 -12.51 4.94
N TYR A 141 17.21 -12.25 5.02
CA TYR A 141 18.20 -13.33 5.02
C TYR A 141 18.07 -14.25 6.25
N VAL A 142 17.86 -13.68 7.44
CA VAL A 142 17.62 -14.46 8.66
C VAL A 142 16.38 -15.35 8.52
N LEU A 143 15.30 -14.83 7.94
CA LEU A 143 14.06 -15.59 7.72
C LEU A 143 14.19 -16.62 6.59
N GLU A 144 15.07 -16.41 5.61
CA GLU A 144 15.38 -17.43 4.59
C GLU A 144 16.00 -18.68 5.23
N CYS A 145 16.76 -18.54 6.33
CA CYS A 145 17.27 -19.66 7.12
C CYS A 145 16.19 -20.41 7.93
N VAL A 146 14.95 -19.90 7.95
CA VAL A 146 13.81 -20.47 8.69
C VAL A 146 12.78 -21.07 7.72
N ALA A 147 12.66 -20.47 6.54
CA ALA A 147 11.81 -20.95 5.46
C ALA A 147 12.40 -22.20 4.80
N SER A 148 11.53 -23.06 4.26
CA SER A 148 11.91 -24.19 3.42
C SER A 148 11.65 -23.91 1.94
N ASP A 149 12.44 -24.53 1.06
CA ASP A 149 12.25 -24.39 -0.37
C ASP A 149 10.87 -24.91 -0.83
N GLY A 150 10.40 -25.99 -0.19
CA GLY A 150 9.10 -26.59 -0.48
C GLY A 150 7.93 -25.63 -0.23
N GLU A 151 7.99 -24.81 0.83
CA GLU A 151 6.99 -23.77 1.08
C GLU A 151 6.97 -22.73 -0.04
N MET A 152 8.14 -22.25 -0.45
CA MET A 152 8.27 -21.25 -1.51
C MET A 152 7.74 -21.78 -2.85
N ARG A 153 8.07 -23.03 -3.20
CA ARG A 153 7.66 -23.66 -4.46
C ARG A 153 6.15 -23.91 -4.56
N ARG A 154 5.45 -24.04 -3.42
CA ARG A 154 4.00 -24.24 -3.36
C ARG A 154 3.19 -22.94 -3.48
N MET A 155 3.84 -21.78 -3.38
CA MET A 155 3.17 -20.49 -3.51
C MET A 155 2.52 -20.36 -4.90
N ILE A 156 1.22 -20.04 -4.92
CA ILE A 156 0.42 -19.94 -6.15
C ILE A 156 1.03 -18.89 -7.07
N GLN A 157 1.36 -17.71 -6.50
CA GLN A 157 1.97 -16.61 -7.24
C GLN A 157 3.31 -16.99 -7.87
N TYR A 158 4.14 -17.76 -7.17
CA TYR A 158 5.41 -18.24 -7.72
C TYR A 158 5.14 -19.18 -8.90
N ARG A 159 4.26 -20.18 -8.73
CA ARG A 159 3.95 -21.16 -9.79
C ARG A 159 3.42 -20.48 -11.05
N GLU A 160 2.50 -19.54 -10.90
CA GLU A 160 1.92 -18.81 -12.03
C GLU A 160 2.95 -17.92 -12.73
N LYS A 161 3.66 -17.08 -11.99
CA LYS A 161 4.65 -16.15 -12.58
C LYS A 161 5.81 -16.93 -13.21
N ALA A 162 6.29 -17.98 -12.55
CA ALA A 162 7.34 -18.85 -13.08
C ALA A 162 6.90 -19.59 -14.35
N ALA A 163 5.63 -20.02 -14.44
CA ALA A 163 5.10 -20.62 -15.66
C ALA A 163 5.05 -19.60 -16.82
N ARG A 164 4.61 -18.37 -16.55
CA ARG A 164 4.59 -17.28 -17.56
C ARG A 164 5.99 -16.93 -18.06
N GLU A 165 6.97 -16.80 -17.16
CA GLU A 165 8.35 -16.50 -17.56
C GLU A 165 8.96 -17.62 -18.40
N ARG A 166 8.72 -18.88 -18.04
CA ARG A 166 9.17 -20.03 -18.86
C ARG A 166 8.51 -20.06 -20.23
N ALA A 167 7.21 -19.74 -20.30
CA ALA A 167 6.48 -19.68 -21.57
C ALA A 167 7.02 -18.58 -22.50
N ARG A 168 7.61 -17.52 -21.96
CA ARG A 168 8.32 -16.46 -22.70
C ARG A 168 9.75 -16.85 -23.11
N GLY A 169 10.21 -18.06 -22.78
CA GLY A 169 11.59 -18.50 -22.99
C GLY A 169 12.60 -17.92 -22.00
N GLY A 170 12.11 -17.28 -20.92
CA GLY A 170 12.93 -16.67 -19.89
C GLY A 170 13.36 -17.65 -18.79
N SER A 171 14.34 -17.21 -18.00
CA SER A 171 14.74 -17.89 -16.77
C SER A 171 14.00 -17.30 -15.57
N VAL A 172 13.73 -18.11 -14.55
CA VAL A 172 13.04 -17.66 -13.33
C VAL A 172 14.07 -17.17 -12.33
N ARG A 173 13.98 -15.91 -11.92
CA ARG A 173 14.88 -15.32 -10.92
C ARG A 173 14.68 -15.98 -9.56
N LEU A 174 15.77 -16.19 -8.83
CA LEU A 174 15.73 -16.70 -7.46
C LEU A 174 14.92 -15.77 -6.54
N SER A 175 15.02 -14.46 -6.74
CA SER A 175 14.23 -13.48 -5.99
C SER A 175 12.72 -13.63 -6.19
N LEU A 176 12.25 -14.20 -7.31
CA LEU A 176 10.84 -14.52 -7.48
C LEU A 176 10.40 -15.71 -6.61
N LEU A 177 11.33 -16.59 -6.24
CA LEU A 177 11.08 -17.66 -5.28
C LEU A 177 11.13 -17.16 -3.84
N THR A 178 12.07 -16.27 -3.52
CA THR A 178 12.34 -15.84 -2.13
C THR A 178 11.60 -14.58 -1.68
N TYR A 179 10.97 -13.80 -2.58
CA TYR A 179 10.26 -12.58 -2.18
C TYR A 179 9.15 -12.76 -1.12
N PRO A 180 8.48 -13.92 -0.96
CA PRO A 180 7.55 -14.09 0.15
C PRO A 180 8.24 -13.99 1.52
N VAL A 181 9.53 -14.34 1.60
CA VAL A 181 10.35 -14.17 2.81
C VAL A 181 10.73 -12.70 3.01
N LEU A 182 11.03 -11.97 1.93
CA LEU A 182 11.22 -10.52 2.00
C LEU A 182 9.94 -9.81 2.48
N MET A 183 8.77 -10.24 2.02
CA MET A 183 7.48 -9.74 2.52
C MET A 183 7.30 -10.05 4.01
N ALA A 184 7.68 -11.24 4.46
CA ALA A 184 7.67 -11.56 5.88
C ALA A 184 8.60 -10.64 6.68
N ALA A 185 9.81 -10.35 6.17
CA ALA A 185 10.71 -9.40 6.80
C ALA A 185 10.11 -7.98 6.86
N ASP A 186 9.46 -7.55 5.79
CA ASP A 186 8.79 -6.24 5.73
C ASP A 186 7.74 -6.07 6.84
N ILE A 187 7.02 -7.14 7.17
CA ILE A 187 5.96 -7.13 8.18
C ILE A 187 6.53 -7.30 9.59
N LEU A 188 7.38 -8.30 9.78
CA LEU A 188 7.86 -8.71 11.10
C LEU A 188 8.86 -7.73 11.70
N ALA A 189 9.62 -7.00 10.88
CA ALA A 189 10.58 -5.99 11.35
C ALA A 189 9.91 -4.95 12.28
N TYR A 190 8.65 -4.62 12.01
CA TYR A 190 7.92 -3.59 12.75
C TYR A 190 6.99 -4.16 13.83
N GLY A 191 6.88 -5.49 13.96
CA GLY A 191 5.90 -6.11 14.85
C GLY A 191 4.47 -5.71 14.51
N ALA A 192 4.10 -5.73 13.22
CA ALA A 192 2.76 -5.36 12.79
C ALA A 192 1.70 -6.36 13.30
N ASP A 193 0.57 -5.84 13.78
CA ASP A 193 -0.59 -6.63 14.21
C ASP A 193 -1.49 -6.99 13.04
N GLU A 194 -1.66 -6.04 12.10
CA GLU A 194 -2.57 -6.12 10.97
C GLU A 194 -1.84 -5.82 9.66
N VAL A 195 -2.12 -6.63 8.64
CA VAL A 195 -1.60 -6.45 7.27
C VAL A 195 -2.78 -6.44 6.30
N PRO A 196 -3.23 -5.25 5.85
CA PRO A 196 -4.29 -5.12 4.88
C PRO A 196 -3.86 -5.67 3.53
N VAL A 197 -4.52 -6.73 3.06
CA VAL A 197 -4.16 -7.42 1.82
C VAL A 197 -5.38 -7.81 1.00
N GLY A 198 -5.18 -7.88 -0.32
CA GLY A 198 -6.14 -8.54 -1.21
C GLY A 198 -6.02 -10.06 -1.12
N ASP A 199 -7.05 -10.76 -1.61
CA ASP A 199 -7.14 -12.23 -1.61
C ASP A 199 -5.90 -12.90 -2.23
N ASP A 200 -5.27 -12.24 -3.21
CA ASP A 200 -4.09 -12.75 -3.90
C ASP A 200 -2.83 -12.81 -3.02
N GLN A 201 -2.79 -12.04 -1.93
CA GLN A 201 -1.62 -11.94 -1.03
C GLN A 201 -1.86 -12.62 0.32
N THR A 202 -3.06 -13.11 0.62
CA THR A 202 -3.38 -13.80 1.89
C THR A 202 -2.42 -14.96 2.15
N GLN A 203 -2.07 -15.73 1.12
CA GLN A 203 -1.13 -16.86 1.24
C GLN A 203 0.25 -16.42 1.75
N HIS A 204 0.73 -15.23 1.39
CA HIS A 204 2.02 -14.72 1.86
C HIS A 204 1.97 -14.23 3.31
N VAL A 205 0.82 -13.70 3.75
CA VAL A 205 0.63 -13.34 5.17
C VAL A 205 0.55 -14.60 6.04
N GLU A 206 -0.10 -15.67 5.57
CA GLU A 206 -0.08 -16.96 6.28
C GLU A 206 1.34 -17.55 6.35
N LEU A 207 2.12 -17.49 5.27
CA LEU A 207 3.54 -17.85 5.33
C LEU A 207 4.29 -17.01 6.37
N THR A 208 4.04 -15.69 6.41
CA THR A 208 4.67 -14.79 7.39
C THR A 208 4.34 -15.22 8.83
N ARG A 209 3.09 -15.62 9.09
CA ARG A 209 2.65 -16.15 10.39
C ARG A 209 3.38 -17.44 10.74
N ASP A 210 3.47 -18.38 9.81
CA ASP A 210 4.17 -19.65 10.00
C ASP A 210 5.65 -19.44 10.31
N LEU A 211 6.32 -18.53 9.60
CA LEU A 211 7.73 -18.19 9.85
C LEU A 211 7.92 -17.54 11.23
N ALA A 212 7.02 -16.62 11.63
CA ALA A 212 7.07 -15.99 12.94
C ALA A 212 6.90 -17.02 14.08
N VAL A 213 5.90 -17.89 13.98
CA VAL A 213 5.64 -18.95 14.96
C VAL A 213 6.83 -19.90 15.06
N ARG A 214 7.34 -20.36 13.92
CA ARG A 214 8.50 -21.27 13.87
C ARG A 214 9.75 -20.65 14.47
N PHE A 215 10.03 -19.40 14.15
CA PHE A 215 11.16 -18.68 14.74
C PHE A 215 11.00 -18.56 16.25
N ASN A 216 9.83 -18.13 16.72
CA ASN A 216 9.55 -17.96 18.14
C ASN A 216 9.67 -19.26 18.93
N GLN A 217 9.21 -20.38 18.39
CA GLN A 217 9.32 -21.70 19.02
C GLN A 217 10.77 -22.18 19.10
N ARG A 218 11.58 -21.89 18.08
CA ARG A 218 12.96 -22.41 17.98
C ARG A 218 13.99 -21.55 18.72
N TYR A 219 13.84 -20.23 18.66
CA TYR A 219 14.85 -19.28 19.12
C TYR A 219 14.36 -18.37 20.26
N GLY A 220 13.10 -18.52 20.68
CA GLY A 220 12.48 -17.69 21.72
C GLY A 220 11.60 -16.57 21.14
N HIS A 221 10.67 -16.08 21.96
CA HIS A 221 9.65 -15.13 21.55
C HIS A 221 10.27 -13.81 21.06
N THR A 222 10.30 -13.62 19.74
CA THR A 222 10.95 -12.47 19.07
C THR A 222 9.94 -11.66 18.25
N PHE A 223 9.05 -12.32 17.53
CA PHE A 223 8.12 -11.68 16.60
C PHE A 223 6.68 -11.65 17.12
N VAL A 224 5.98 -10.57 16.81
CA VAL A 224 4.51 -10.53 16.82
C VAL A 224 4.01 -11.35 15.63
N VAL A 225 2.94 -12.13 15.82
CA VAL A 225 2.33 -12.92 14.75
C VAL A 225 1.22 -12.09 14.09
N PRO A 226 1.41 -11.59 12.85
CA PRO A 226 0.48 -10.66 12.21
C PRO A 226 -0.84 -11.36 11.83
N ARG A 227 -1.89 -10.60 11.58
CA ARG A 227 -3.13 -11.09 10.96
C ARG A 227 -3.38 -10.39 9.63
N ALA A 228 -3.77 -11.16 8.62
CA ALA A 228 -4.31 -10.60 7.39
C ALA A 228 -5.62 -9.89 7.72
N THR A 229 -5.78 -8.66 7.23
CA THR A 229 -7.06 -7.96 7.28
C THR A 229 -7.56 -7.69 5.87
N HIS A 230 -8.85 -7.85 5.69
CA HIS A 230 -9.53 -7.53 4.45
C HIS A 230 -10.29 -6.22 4.64
N PRO A 231 -10.17 -5.25 3.72
CA PRO A 231 -10.98 -4.05 3.79
C PRO A 231 -12.47 -4.43 3.79
N ALA A 232 -13.20 -4.09 4.87
CA ALA A 232 -14.60 -4.47 5.04
C ALA A 232 -15.51 -4.05 3.86
N VAL A 233 -15.19 -2.93 3.21
CA VAL A 233 -15.89 -2.41 2.01
C VAL A 233 -14.86 -1.63 1.18
N GLY A 234 -14.03 -2.34 0.41
CA GLY A 234 -13.16 -1.74 -0.59
C GLY A 234 -13.75 -1.98 -1.98
N ALA A 235 -13.89 -0.93 -2.79
CA ALA A 235 -14.40 -1.10 -4.14
C ALA A 235 -13.44 -1.98 -4.96
N ARG A 236 -13.89 -3.16 -5.39
CA ARG A 236 -13.11 -4.06 -6.22
C ARG A 236 -13.20 -3.59 -7.67
N VAL A 237 -12.46 -2.55 -8.00
CA VAL A 237 -12.48 -1.97 -9.35
C VAL A 237 -11.94 -2.97 -10.38
N MET A 238 -12.80 -3.36 -11.32
CA MET A 238 -12.47 -4.30 -12.40
C MET A 238 -12.05 -3.54 -13.66
N ASN A 239 -11.32 -4.23 -14.54
CA ASN A 239 -10.86 -3.70 -15.81
C ASN A 239 -12.07 -3.34 -16.69
N LEU A 240 -12.07 -2.12 -17.26
CA LEU A 240 -13.20 -1.60 -18.03
C LEU A 240 -13.41 -2.33 -19.36
N GLN A 241 -12.45 -3.11 -19.87
CA GLN A 241 -12.62 -3.92 -21.08
C GLN A 241 -12.79 -5.41 -20.77
N GLU A 242 -12.30 -5.84 -19.60
CA GLU A 242 -12.44 -7.22 -19.11
C GLU A 242 -13.02 -7.19 -17.69
N PRO A 243 -14.35 -7.03 -17.54
CA PRO A 243 -14.99 -6.81 -16.24
C PRO A 243 -14.84 -7.96 -15.24
N THR A 244 -14.36 -9.13 -15.68
CA THR A 244 -14.03 -10.29 -14.83
C THR A 244 -12.58 -10.29 -14.32
N SER A 245 -11.74 -9.39 -14.84
CA SER A 245 -10.34 -9.19 -14.43
C SER A 245 -10.20 -7.94 -13.57
N LYS A 246 -9.52 -8.04 -12.41
CA LYS A 246 -9.22 -6.88 -11.55
C LYS A 246 -8.38 -5.82 -12.30
N MET A 247 -8.68 -4.54 -12.12
CA MET A 247 -7.90 -3.45 -12.71
C MET A 247 -6.46 -3.45 -12.20
N GLY A 248 -5.49 -3.38 -13.10
CA GLY A 248 -4.09 -3.13 -12.75
C GLY A 248 -3.28 -4.36 -12.33
N LYS A 249 -3.49 -5.53 -12.94
CA LYS A 249 -2.43 -6.56 -12.91
C LYS A 249 -1.16 -5.95 -13.50
N SER A 250 -0.03 -6.13 -12.83
CA SER A 250 1.22 -5.35 -12.97
C SER A 250 1.82 -5.19 -14.38
N GLU A 251 1.30 -5.90 -15.38
CA GLU A 251 1.76 -5.92 -16.77
C GLU A 251 0.70 -5.43 -17.77
N ASP A 252 -0.54 -5.17 -17.31
CA ASP A 252 -1.62 -4.77 -18.19
C ASP A 252 -1.48 -3.27 -18.54
N VAL A 253 -1.50 -2.97 -19.83
CA VAL A 253 -1.61 -1.61 -20.35
C VAL A 253 -2.77 -1.61 -21.33
N GLY A 254 -3.68 -0.66 -21.20
CA GLY A 254 -4.77 -0.58 -22.17
C GLY A 254 -5.89 0.38 -21.79
N PRO A 255 -6.91 0.47 -22.67
CA PRO A 255 -8.07 1.33 -22.45
C PRO A 255 -8.93 0.88 -21.26
N GLY A 256 -8.71 -0.33 -20.76
CA GLY A 256 -9.39 -0.90 -19.59
C GLY A 256 -8.93 -0.40 -18.23
N ILE A 257 -7.86 0.39 -18.17
CA ILE A 257 -7.20 0.77 -16.92
C ILE A 257 -7.18 2.28 -16.80
N VAL A 258 -7.78 2.80 -15.74
CA VAL A 258 -7.71 4.23 -15.39
C VAL A 258 -6.54 4.44 -14.43
N TYR A 259 -5.58 5.26 -14.83
CA TYR A 259 -4.45 5.66 -13.99
C TYR A 259 -4.79 6.92 -13.19
N LEU A 260 -4.21 7.07 -12.00
CA LEU A 260 -4.48 8.23 -11.14
C LEU A 260 -4.06 9.56 -11.77
N LEU A 261 -3.08 9.52 -12.67
CA LEU A 261 -2.58 10.69 -13.40
C LEU A 261 -3.07 10.73 -14.86
N ASP A 262 -4.08 9.94 -15.24
CA ASP A 262 -4.72 10.14 -16.54
C ASP A 262 -5.39 11.52 -16.58
N GLU A 263 -5.20 12.23 -17.70
CA GLU A 263 -5.90 13.49 -17.95
C GLU A 263 -7.43 13.28 -17.97
N PRO A 264 -8.24 14.28 -17.54
CA PRO A 264 -9.69 14.12 -17.44
C PRO A 264 -10.37 13.59 -18.72
N GLU A 265 -9.92 14.02 -19.90
CA GLU A 265 -10.45 13.54 -21.18
C GLU A 265 -10.09 12.07 -21.46
N VAL A 266 -8.92 11.62 -21.00
CA VAL A 266 -8.50 10.21 -21.10
C VAL A 266 -9.37 9.35 -20.19
N VAL A 267 -9.61 9.80 -18.95
CA VAL A 267 -10.52 9.12 -18.01
C VAL A 267 -11.91 8.97 -18.62
N ARG A 268 -12.50 10.08 -19.10
CA ARG A 268 -13.82 10.07 -19.76
C ARG A 268 -13.88 9.09 -20.91
N LYS A 269 -12.88 9.14 -21.81
CA LYS A 269 -12.81 8.24 -22.97
C LYS A 269 -12.74 6.77 -22.56
N LYS A 270 -11.97 6.42 -21.54
CA LYS A 270 -11.84 5.04 -21.04
C LYS A 270 -13.15 4.54 -20.44
N VAL A 271 -13.79 5.33 -19.57
CA VAL A 271 -15.07 4.96 -18.94
C VAL A 271 -16.21 4.88 -19.96
N MET A 272 -16.29 5.82 -20.91
CA MET A 272 -17.29 5.77 -21.99
C MET A 272 -17.14 4.55 -22.90
N ARG A 273 -15.94 3.97 -22.99
CA ARG A 273 -15.65 2.76 -23.76
C ARG A 273 -15.75 1.48 -22.94
N ALA A 274 -16.14 1.56 -21.67
CA ALA A 274 -16.27 0.38 -20.82
C ALA A 274 -17.21 -0.66 -21.47
N VAL A 275 -16.80 -1.92 -21.46
CA VAL A 275 -17.59 -3.04 -21.97
C VAL A 275 -18.79 -3.25 -21.06
N THR A 276 -19.97 -3.32 -21.66
CA THR A 276 -21.25 -3.64 -21.04
C THR A 276 -21.91 -4.76 -21.83
N ASP A 277 -22.94 -5.38 -21.27
CA ASP A 277 -23.78 -6.32 -22.02
C ASP A 277 -24.62 -5.59 -23.10
N SER A 278 -25.43 -6.36 -23.84
CA SER A 278 -26.28 -5.88 -24.94
C SER A 278 -27.68 -5.44 -24.49
N GLY A 279 -27.98 -5.46 -23.19
CA GLY A 279 -29.24 -5.03 -22.62
C GLY A 279 -29.41 -3.51 -22.62
N ARG A 280 -30.44 -3.05 -21.90
CA ARG A 280 -30.73 -1.61 -21.72
C ARG A 280 -30.93 -1.23 -20.25
N ASP A 281 -31.46 -2.16 -19.47
CA ASP A 281 -31.79 -1.92 -18.07
C ASP A 281 -30.54 -1.85 -17.22
N VAL A 282 -30.40 -0.77 -16.43
CA VAL A 282 -29.30 -0.61 -15.50
C VAL A 282 -29.62 -1.35 -14.20
N GLU A 283 -29.14 -2.58 -14.13
CA GLU A 283 -29.33 -3.46 -12.97
C GLU A 283 -27.99 -3.85 -12.37
N TYR A 284 -27.93 -3.86 -11.04
CA TYR A 284 -26.76 -4.38 -10.33
C TYR A 284 -26.82 -5.91 -10.26
N ASP A 285 -26.11 -6.55 -11.19
CA ASP A 285 -25.93 -8.00 -11.26
C ASP A 285 -24.46 -8.33 -11.58
N PRO A 286 -23.61 -8.58 -10.57
CA PRO A 286 -22.20 -8.89 -10.79
C PRO A 286 -21.94 -10.19 -11.57
N GLU A 287 -22.87 -11.15 -11.55
CA GLU A 287 -22.69 -12.45 -12.21
C GLU A 287 -23.17 -12.40 -13.66
N GLY A 288 -24.38 -11.89 -13.91
CA GLY A 288 -24.95 -11.82 -15.25
C GLY A 288 -24.55 -10.56 -16.03
N ARG A 289 -24.22 -9.45 -15.35
CA ARG A 289 -23.91 -8.14 -15.96
C ARG A 289 -22.66 -7.48 -15.35
N PRO A 290 -21.49 -8.16 -15.36
CA PRO A 290 -20.30 -7.70 -14.63
C PRO A 290 -19.79 -6.32 -15.09
N GLY A 291 -19.99 -5.94 -16.36
CA GLY A 291 -19.60 -4.62 -16.87
C GLY A 291 -20.44 -3.46 -16.28
N VAL A 292 -21.76 -3.66 -16.18
CA VAL A 292 -22.68 -2.68 -15.58
C VAL A 292 -22.47 -2.62 -14.07
N ALA A 293 -22.34 -3.78 -13.41
CA ALA A 293 -22.04 -3.87 -11.99
C ALA A 293 -20.74 -3.14 -11.63
N ASN A 294 -19.66 -3.34 -12.39
CA ASN A 294 -18.40 -2.64 -12.17
C ASN A 294 -18.53 -1.10 -12.28
N LEU A 295 -19.31 -0.59 -13.24
CA LEU A 295 -19.55 0.86 -13.35
C LEU A 295 -20.35 1.40 -12.16
N LEU A 296 -21.37 0.67 -11.71
CA LEU A 296 -22.15 1.02 -10.52
C LEU A 296 -21.29 0.99 -9.24
N GLU A 297 -20.40 0.00 -9.10
CA GLU A 297 -19.44 -0.08 -7.99
C GLU A 297 -18.45 1.09 -8.00
N ILE A 298 -17.91 1.46 -9.17
CA ILE A 298 -17.03 2.62 -9.30
C ILE A 298 -17.79 3.91 -8.93
N LEU A 299 -19.01 4.08 -9.44
CA LEU A 299 -19.84 5.24 -9.14
C LEU A 299 -20.17 5.32 -7.64
N ALA A 300 -20.60 4.21 -7.04
CA ALA A 300 -20.87 4.08 -5.61
C ALA A 300 -19.63 4.42 -4.79
N ALA A 301 -18.46 3.90 -5.20
CA ALA A 301 -17.21 4.20 -4.54
C ALA A 301 -16.85 5.68 -4.63
N CYS A 302 -17.07 6.34 -5.78
CA CYS A 302 -16.75 7.76 -5.97
C CYS A 302 -17.70 8.71 -5.24
N THR A 303 -18.98 8.35 -5.14
CA THR A 303 -20.04 9.27 -4.71
C THR A 303 -20.67 8.90 -3.37
N GLY A 304 -20.51 7.66 -2.93
CA GLY A 304 -21.17 7.12 -1.73
C GLY A 304 -22.54 6.50 -2.04
N GLY A 305 -22.89 5.44 -1.31
CA GLY A 305 -24.12 4.67 -1.49
C GLY A 305 -23.85 3.23 -1.92
N GLU A 306 -24.93 2.48 -2.13
CA GLU A 306 -24.87 1.09 -2.57
C GLU A 306 -25.08 0.97 -4.09
N PRO A 307 -24.32 0.12 -4.80
CA PRO A 307 -24.46 -0.07 -6.24
C PRO A 307 -25.90 -0.40 -6.69
N ALA A 308 -26.61 -1.22 -5.89
CA ALA A 308 -27.99 -1.60 -6.14
C ALA A 308 -28.98 -0.43 -6.05
N GLU A 309 -28.75 0.54 -5.16
CA GLU A 309 -29.60 1.74 -5.06
C GLU A 309 -29.39 2.67 -6.25
N LEU A 310 -28.14 2.77 -6.73
CA LEU A 310 -27.78 3.64 -7.84
C LEU A 310 -28.29 3.11 -9.18
N SER A 311 -28.53 1.80 -9.31
CA SER A 311 -28.92 1.19 -10.58
C SER A 311 -30.29 1.71 -11.06
N GLY A 312 -31.24 1.93 -10.14
CA GLY A 312 -32.57 2.46 -10.43
C GLY A 312 -32.63 3.93 -10.87
N ALA A 313 -31.49 4.65 -10.87
CA ALA A 313 -31.42 6.07 -11.23
C ALA A 313 -31.12 6.32 -12.72
N TYR A 314 -30.90 5.28 -13.52
CA TYR A 314 -30.43 5.41 -14.90
C TYR A 314 -31.33 4.68 -15.91
N GLU A 315 -31.70 5.38 -16.97
CA GLU A 315 -32.49 4.83 -18.08
C GLU A 315 -31.62 4.23 -19.20
N SER A 316 -30.30 4.52 -19.21
CA SER A 316 -29.38 4.04 -20.24
C SER A 316 -27.95 3.82 -19.73
N TYR A 317 -27.23 2.88 -20.37
CA TYR A 317 -25.79 2.67 -20.13
C TYR A 317 -24.95 3.90 -20.46
N GLY A 318 -25.40 4.72 -21.42
CA GLY A 318 -24.72 5.96 -21.79
C GLY A 318 -24.69 6.95 -20.64
N ASP A 319 -25.79 7.07 -19.91
CA ASP A 319 -25.91 8.00 -18.77
C ASP A 319 -25.14 7.50 -17.55
N LEU A 320 -25.22 6.20 -17.25
CA LEU A 320 -24.37 5.59 -16.22
C LEU A 320 -22.89 5.83 -16.50
N LYS A 321 -22.42 5.58 -17.73
CA LYS A 321 -21.00 5.78 -18.11
C LYS A 321 -20.59 7.25 -17.98
N ARG A 322 -21.46 8.17 -18.40
CA ARG A 322 -21.20 9.62 -18.32
C ARG A 322 -21.03 10.08 -16.88
N ASP A 323 -21.95 9.68 -16.00
CA ASP A 323 -21.91 10.10 -14.60
C ASP A 323 -20.80 9.41 -13.82
N THR A 324 -20.51 8.13 -14.14
CA THR A 324 -19.33 7.43 -13.61
C THR A 324 -18.05 8.13 -14.03
N ALA A 325 -17.93 8.55 -15.30
CA ALA A 325 -16.75 9.24 -15.81
C ALA A 325 -16.51 10.56 -15.08
N GLU A 326 -17.54 11.40 -14.94
CA GLU A 326 -17.43 12.67 -14.24
C GLU A 326 -17.13 12.45 -12.74
N ALA A 327 -17.73 11.43 -12.11
CA ALA A 327 -17.47 11.13 -10.69
C ALA A 327 -16.02 10.72 -10.46
N VAL A 328 -15.44 9.91 -11.35
CA VAL A 328 -14.01 9.56 -11.29
C VAL A 328 -13.14 10.80 -11.49
N VAL A 329 -13.44 11.66 -12.47
CA VAL A 329 -12.69 12.90 -12.70
C VAL A 329 -12.69 13.79 -11.47
N GLU A 330 -13.86 14.02 -10.86
CA GLU A 330 -13.96 14.88 -9.68
C GLU A 330 -13.23 14.30 -8.45
N VAL A 331 -13.26 12.97 -8.28
CA VAL A 331 -12.52 12.30 -7.21
C VAL A 331 -11.00 12.38 -7.41
N LEU A 332 -10.52 12.30 -8.66
CA LEU A 332 -9.08 12.38 -8.96
C LEU A 332 -8.55 13.80 -9.02
N ARG A 333 -9.39 14.80 -9.33
CA ARG A 333 -9.02 16.22 -9.46
C ARG A 333 -8.18 16.73 -8.27
N PRO A 334 -8.57 16.56 -7.00
CA PRO A 334 -7.78 17.08 -5.89
C PRO A 334 -6.47 16.30 -5.68
N VAL A 335 -6.46 14.98 -5.92
CA VAL A 335 -5.25 14.14 -5.87
C VAL A 335 -4.24 14.60 -6.92
N GLN A 336 -4.69 14.83 -8.15
CA GLN A 336 -3.86 15.32 -9.25
C GLN A 336 -3.35 16.74 -9.01
N GLY A 337 -4.18 17.61 -8.42
CA GLY A 337 -3.78 18.95 -7.99
C GLY A 337 -2.64 18.89 -6.98
N ARG A 338 -2.83 18.13 -5.90
CA ARG A 338 -1.81 17.96 -4.85
C ARG A 338 -0.54 17.30 -5.36
N HIS A 339 -0.66 16.31 -6.25
CA HIS A 339 0.49 15.68 -6.88
C HIS A 339 1.32 16.69 -7.69
N ARG A 340 0.67 17.57 -8.48
CA ARG A 340 1.37 18.63 -9.23
C ARG A 340 2.10 19.60 -8.30
N GLU A 341 1.48 20.00 -7.19
CA GLU A 341 2.13 20.84 -6.16
C GLU A 341 3.38 20.15 -5.58
N LEU A 342 3.26 18.89 -5.17
CA LEU A 342 4.37 18.12 -4.60
C LEU A 342 5.48 17.85 -5.62
N CYS A 343 5.16 17.66 -6.90
CA CYS A 343 6.18 17.55 -7.94
C CYS A 343 6.94 18.86 -8.18
N ALA A 344 6.32 20.02 -7.92
CA ALA A 344 6.98 21.32 -8.00
C ALA A 344 7.93 21.58 -6.81
N ASP A 345 7.81 20.81 -5.72
CA ASP A 345 8.73 20.81 -4.58
C ASP A 345 9.34 19.41 -4.32
N PRO A 346 10.36 19.01 -5.12
CA PRO A 346 11.15 17.81 -4.90
C PRO A 346 11.67 17.63 -3.47
N GLY A 347 12.14 18.72 -2.87
CA GLY A 347 12.87 18.69 -1.61
C GLY A 347 11.97 18.32 -0.44
N PHE A 348 10.70 18.73 -0.48
CA PHE A 348 9.71 18.31 0.50
C PHE A 348 9.51 16.79 0.50
N VAL A 349 9.24 16.18 -0.66
CA VAL A 349 8.99 14.73 -0.76
C VAL A 349 10.23 13.94 -0.34
N GLU A 350 11.43 14.38 -0.75
CA GLU A 350 12.69 13.75 -0.35
C GLU A 350 12.95 13.87 1.16
N GLY A 351 12.63 15.02 1.76
CA GLY A 351 12.67 15.24 3.21
C GLY A 351 11.76 14.30 3.98
N VAL A 352 10.50 14.19 3.55
CA VAL A 352 9.52 13.26 4.13
C VAL A 352 10.01 11.81 4.07
N LEU A 353 10.53 11.36 2.92
CA LEU A 353 11.01 9.99 2.77
C LEU A 353 12.27 9.71 3.59
N ARG A 354 13.15 10.70 3.77
CA ARG A 354 14.33 10.59 4.64
C ARG A 354 13.90 10.42 6.09
N GLU A 355 13.01 11.28 6.58
CA GLU A 355 12.49 11.22 7.96
C GLU A 355 11.66 9.95 8.21
N GLY A 356 10.87 9.53 7.21
CA GLY A 356 10.15 8.26 7.25
C GLY A 356 11.10 7.07 7.35
N ALA A 357 12.20 7.05 6.59
CA ALA A 357 13.21 6.01 6.68
C ALA A 357 13.93 6.03 8.04
N GLU A 358 14.27 7.20 8.60
CA GLU A 358 14.86 7.31 9.94
C GLU A 358 13.93 6.73 11.02
N ARG A 359 12.63 7.06 10.99
CA ARG A 359 11.62 6.49 11.89
C ARG A 359 11.47 4.98 11.71
N ALA A 360 11.39 4.52 10.46
CA ALA A 360 11.28 3.10 10.14
C ALA A 360 12.51 2.31 10.65
N ARG A 361 13.73 2.80 10.42
CA ARG A 361 14.95 2.17 10.96
C ARG A 361 14.91 2.10 12.49
N ALA A 362 14.51 3.18 13.16
CA ALA A 362 14.42 3.19 14.62
C ALA A 362 13.40 2.17 15.17
N MET A 363 12.31 1.90 14.43
CA MET A 363 11.34 0.86 14.79
C MET A 363 11.82 -0.55 14.46
N ALA A 364 12.46 -0.75 13.31
CA ALA A 364 12.85 -2.06 12.81
C ALA A 364 14.10 -2.62 13.51
N ARG A 365 15.08 -1.75 13.78
CA ARG A 365 16.41 -2.12 14.28
C ARG A 365 16.35 -3.01 15.53
N PRO A 366 15.57 -2.69 16.59
CA PRO A 366 15.51 -3.54 17.79
C PRO A 366 15.02 -4.96 17.50
N THR A 367 13.99 -5.12 16.66
CA THR A 367 13.43 -6.42 16.29
C THR A 367 14.42 -7.24 15.48
N VAL A 368 15.08 -6.62 14.50
CA VAL A 368 16.07 -7.30 13.65
C VAL A 368 17.30 -7.69 14.45
N ASP A 369 17.79 -6.83 15.33
CA ASP A 369 18.94 -7.15 16.17
C ASP A 369 18.59 -8.24 17.21
N ALA A 370 17.36 -8.26 17.73
CA ALA A 370 16.86 -9.35 18.58
C ALA A 370 16.79 -10.68 17.82
N ALA A 371 16.27 -10.70 16.58
CA ALA A 371 16.26 -11.89 15.74
C ALA A 371 17.68 -12.38 15.42
N CYS A 372 18.59 -11.47 15.07
CA CYS A 372 20.00 -11.80 14.84
C CYS A 372 20.64 -12.45 16.08
N ARG A 373 20.41 -11.91 17.28
CA ARG A 373 20.94 -12.50 18.53
C ARG A 373 20.30 -13.86 18.83
N ALA A 374 18.98 -13.98 18.69
CA ALA A 374 18.24 -15.19 19.00
C ALA A 374 18.66 -16.38 18.11
N ILE A 375 18.98 -16.12 16.83
CA ILE A 375 19.50 -17.15 15.91
C ILE A 375 21.01 -17.43 16.08
N GLY A 376 21.71 -16.64 16.90
CA GLY A 376 23.11 -16.88 17.28
C GLY A 376 24.16 -16.05 16.53
N LEU A 377 23.78 -14.95 15.87
CA LEU A 377 24.75 -14.04 15.24
C LEU A 377 25.43 -13.14 16.28
N LEU A 378 26.75 -12.96 16.14
CA LEU A 378 27.54 -12.13 17.03
C LEU A 378 27.26 -10.63 16.81
N PRO A 379 26.92 -9.85 17.84
CA PRO A 379 26.76 -8.40 17.73
C PRO A 379 28.07 -7.69 17.39
N ALA A 380 27.98 -6.53 16.74
CA ALA A 380 29.15 -5.69 16.51
C ALA A 380 29.71 -5.14 17.84
N ALA A 381 31.03 -5.15 18.01
CA ALA A 381 31.69 -4.83 19.27
C ALA A 381 31.45 -3.40 19.84
N SER A 382 30.89 -2.48 19.06
CA SER A 382 30.49 -1.15 19.55
C SER A 382 29.18 -1.14 20.34
N GLU A 383 28.31 -2.12 20.14
CA GLU A 383 27.04 -2.24 20.88
C GLU A 383 27.26 -2.94 22.24
N SER A 384 28.23 -3.87 22.34
CA SER A 384 28.50 -4.63 23.57
C SER A 384 29.11 -3.80 24.71
N ARG A 385 29.87 -2.73 24.40
CA ARG A 385 30.42 -1.83 25.43
C ARG A 385 29.35 -0.99 26.13
N ALA A 386 28.20 -0.73 25.49
CA ALA A 386 27.12 0.04 26.10
C ALA A 386 26.29 -0.78 27.10
N GLU A 387 26.18 -2.10 26.89
CA GLU A 387 25.48 -3.03 27.81
C GLU A 387 26.37 -3.47 28.98
N ALA A 388 27.67 -3.71 28.76
CA ALA A 388 28.60 -4.11 29.82
C ALA A 388 28.80 -3.06 30.93
N VAL A 389 28.55 -1.77 30.64
CA VAL A 389 28.62 -0.68 31.63
C VAL A 389 27.35 -0.62 32.50
N VAL A 390 26.23 -1.19 32.05
CA VAL A 390 24.99 -1.23 32.84
C VAL A 390 24.98 -2.41 33.82
N ASP A 391 25.63 -3.51 33.47
CA ASP A 391 25.66 -4.73 34.29
C ASP A 391 26.75 -4.73 35.38
N THR A 392 27.70 -3.77 35.32
CA THR A 392 28.71 -3.54 36.37
C THR A 392 28.28 -2.50 37.41
N ALA A 393 27.07 -1.95 37.28
CA ALA A 393 26.53 -0.93 38.19
C ALA A 393 25.32 -1.43 39.03
N ARG A 394 25.16 -2.74 39.20
CA ARG A 394 24.17 -3.34 40.11
C ARG A 394 24.81 -4.09 41.26
#